data_AF-A0A5N7W0E8-F1
#
_entry.id   AF-A0A5N7W0E8-F1
#
_cell.length_a   1.000
_cell.length_b   1.000
_cell.length_c   1.000
_cell.angle_alpha   90.00
_cell.angle_beta   90.00
_cell.angle_gamma   90.00
#
_symmetry.space_group_name_H-M   'P 1'
#
loop_
_entity.id
_entity.type
_entity.pdbx_description
1 polymer ?
#
loop_
_entity_poly.entity_id
_entity_poly.type
_entity_poly.pdbx_seq_one_letter_code
_entity_poly.pdbx_strand_id
1 'polypeptide(L)'
;MVHLVGHKLKYSVVQWSYDWDPSLFDLLERMPELVIGRHVVIASCDSGKYKPSEAELEAGWEVADGFAVSPKITAVSELPMPGFDEWYVYEERPMPRFYRSSVNRFGFAPLPPDKATDFWAQVETALPLHVLGAGTPTMFVATRDRISFDRALKLGDF
;
A
#
# COMPACT_ATOMS: atom_id res chain seq x y z
N MET A 1 5.89 7.89 15.44
CA MET A 1 6.86 6.91 15.99
C MET A 1 6.57 5.54 15.39
N VAL A 2 7.59 4.76 14.99
CA VAL A 2 7.39 3.33 14.70
C VAL A 2 6.83 2.70 15.97
N HIS A 3 5.57 2.35 15.93
CA HIS A 3 4.84 1.92 17.11
C HIS A 3 4.84 0.40 17.22
N LEU A 4 4.93 -0.31 16.10
CA LEU A 4 4.93 -1.76 16.09
C LEU A 4 5.73 -2.32 14.91
N VAL A 5 6.50 -3.36 15.20
CA VAL A 5 7.19 -4.19 14.21
C VAL A 5 6.71 -5.62 14.41
N GLY A 6 6.33 -6.28 13.33
CA GLY A 6 5.81 -7.64 13.39
C GLY A 6 6.13 -8.43 12.14
N HIS A 7 5.83 -9.72 12.21
CA HIS A 7 5.90 -10.62 11.07
C HIS A 7 4.58 -11.36 10.93
N LYS A 8 4.10 -11.46 9.70
CA LYS A 8 2.89 -12.22 9.38
C LYS A 8 3.09 -12.89 8.03
N LEU A 9 2.89 -14.21 8.01
CA LEU A 9 3.18 -15.03 6.83
C LEU A 9 4.63 -14.80 6.36
N LYS A 10 4.82 -14.37 5.12
CA LYS A 10 6.12 -14.06 4.50
C LYS A 10 6.52 -12.58 4.63
N TYR A 11 5.72 -11.76 5.31
CA TYR A 11 5.90 -10.31 5.35
C TYR A 11 6.46 -9.86 6.69
N SER A 12 7.41 -8.95 6.63
CA SER A 12 7.81 -8.11 7.76
C SER A 12 7.01 -6.82 7.69
N VAL A 13 6.49 -6.36 8.82
CA VAL A 13 5.56 -5.24 8.91
C VAL A 13 6.16 -4.17 9.81
N VAL A 14 6.21 -2.94 9.30
CA VAL A 14 6.47 -1.73 10.08
C VAL A 14 5.18 -0.93 10.13
N GLN A 15 4.74 -0.57 11.34
CA GLN A 15 3.53 0.19 11.57
C GLN A 15 3.85 1.43 12.39
N TRP A 16 3.36 2.57 11.93
CA TRP A 16 3.42 3.86 12.61
C TRP A 16 2.01 4.24 13.08
N SER A 17 1.93 4.92 14.22
CA SER A 17 0.68 5.47 14.75
C SER A 17 0.64 6.97 14.53
N TYR A 18 -0.52 7.47 14.14
CA TYR A 18 -0.80 8.88 13.89
C TYR A 18 -2.10 9.32 14.55
N ASP A 19 -2.15 10.60 14.91
CA ASP A 19 -3.35 11.23 15.46
C ASP A 19 -4.43 11.40 14.39
N TRP A 20 -4.06 11.66 13.13
CA TRP A 20 -4.99 11.79 12.01
C TRP A 20 -4.32 11.56 10.65
N ASP A 21 -5.03 10.85 9.76
CA ASP A 21 -4.84 10.72 8.31
C ASP A 21 -3.39 10.85 7.77
N PRO A 22 -2.53 9.85 8.04
CA PRO A 22 -1.21 9.82 7.41
C PRO A 22 -1.33 9.69 5.89
N SER A 23 -0.41 10.31 5.14
CA SER A 23 -0.35 10.17 3.69
C SER A 23 0.69 9.14 3.27
N LEU A 24 0.33 8.24 2.34
CA LEU A 24 1.33 7.40 1.68
C LEU A 24 2.35 8.22 0.88
N PHE A 25 2.01 9.45 0.48
CA PHE A 25 2.93 10.32 -0.23
C PHE A 25 4.17 10.65 0.60
N ASP A 26 4.01 10.98 1.88
CA ASP A 26 5.12 11.30 2.79
C ASP A 26 6.09 10.11 2.95
N LEU A 27 5.55 8.89 2.92
CA LEU A 27 6.33 7.66 2.88
C LEU A 27 7.12 7.53 1.56
N LEU A 28 6.45 7.76 0.44
CA LEU A 28 7.03 7.55 -0.88
C LEU A 28 8.02 8.64 -1.30
N GLU A 29 7.94 9.85 -0.75
CA GLU A 29 9.00 10.85 -0.90
C GLU A 29 10.32 10.38 -0.28
N ARG A 30 10.24 9.67 0.85
CA ARG A 30 11.43 9.17 1.58
C ARG A 30 11.89 7.78 1.12
N MET A 31 10.97 6.99 0.57
CA MET A 31 11.20 5.64 0.05
C MET A 31 10.56 5.43 -1.34
N PRO A 32 10.99 6.17 -2.37
CA PRO A 32 10.45 6.02 -3.71
C PRO A 32 10.68 4.61 -4.26
N GLU A 33 11.75 3.94 -3.81
CA GLU A 33 12.05 2.57 -4.20
C GLU A 33 11.01 1.54 -3.76
N LEU A 34 9.96 1.90 -3.02
CA LEU A 34 8.82 1.01 -2.77
C LEU A 34 7.96 0.83 -4.03
N VAL A 35 7.91 1.83 -4.92
CA VAL A 35 6.98 1.87 -6.08
C VAL A 35 7.69 2.07 -7.42
N ILE A 36 8.84 2.76 -7.45
CA ILE A 36 9.56 3.00 -8.70
C ILE A 36 9.98 1.67 -9.35
N GLY A 37 9.76 1.57 -10.66
CA GLY A 37 10.03 0.37 -11.46
C GLY A 37 9.01 -0.76 -11.26
N ARG A 38 7.91 -0.52 -10.54
CA ARG A 38 6.92 -1.52 -10.15
C ARG A 38 5.51 -1.12 -10.58
N HIS A 39 4.61 -2.08 -10.55
CA HIS A 39 3.18 -1.88 -10.76
C HIS A 39 2.48 -1.69 -9.41
N VAL A 40 1.50 -0.81 -9.37
CA VAL A 40 0.67 -0.54 -8.19
C VAL A 40 -0.78 -0.85 -8.52
N VAL A 41 -1.42 -1.64 -7.67
CA VAL A 41 -2.87 -1.82 -7.66
C VAL A 41 -3.45 -1.04 -6.50
N ILE A 42 -4.43 -0.18 -6.78
CA ILE A 42 -5.05 0.69 -5.78
C ILE A 42 -6.36 0.05 -5.33
N ALA A 43 -6.35 -0.57 -4.15
CA ALA A 43 -7.53 -1.18 -3.54
C ALA A 43 -8.42 -0.13 -2.86
N SER A 44 -7.81 0.92 -2.30
CA SER A 44 -8.48 2.09 -1.71
C SER A 44 -7.69 3.35 -2.00
N CYS A 45 -8.42 4.45 -2.24
CA CYS A 45 -7.93 5.82 -2.31
C CYS A 45 -9.07 6.73 -1.85
N ASP A 46 -8.82 7.55 -0.81
CA ASP A 46 -9.82 8.35 -0.10
C ASP A 46 -11.05 7.51 0.33
N SER A 47 -10.80 6.35 0.95
CA SER A 47 -11.84 5.37 1.35
C SER A 47 -12.68 4.77 0.20
N GLY A 48 -12.35 5.08 -1.05
CA GLY A 48 -13.09 4.69 -2.24
C GLY A 48 -12.24 3.97 -3.30
N LYS A 49 -12.88 3.65 -4.42
CA LYS A 49 -12.17 3.13 -5.60
C LYS A 49 -11.55 4.29 -6.36
N TYR A 50 -10.25 4.20 -6.63
CA TYR A 50 -9.62 5.12 -7.56
C TYR A 50 -10.08 4.86 -8.99
N LYS A 51 -10.38 5.95 -9.71
CA LYS A 51 -10.77 5.93 -11.11
C LYS A 51 -9.72 6.72 -11.89
N PRO A 52 -8.90 6.08 -12.73
CA PRO A 52 -7.96 6.79 -13.58
C PRO A 52 -8.72 7.76 -14.50
N SER A 53 -8.14 8.94 -14.70
CA SER A 53 -8.53 9.90 -15.72
C SER A 53 -8.24 9.37 -17.12
N GLU A 54 -8.81 10.01 -18.15
CA GLU A 54 -8.54 9.65 -19.55
C GLU A 54 -7.05 9.75 -19.88
N ALA A 55 -6.36 10.80 -19.40
CA ALA A 55 -4.92 10.96 -19.58
C ALA A 55 -4.11 9.84 -18.90
N GLU A 56 -4.51 9.38 -17.72
CA GLU A 56 -3.85 8.25 -17.04
C GLU A 56 -4.09 6.93 -17.78
N LEU A 57 -5.30 6.71 -18.32
CA LEU A 57 -5.60 5.57 -19.18
C LEU A 57 -4.74 5.59 -20.45
N GLU A 58 -4.58 6.75 -21.09
CA GLU A 58 -3.68 6.94 -22.23
C GLU A 58 -2.20 6.69 -21.87
N ALA A 59 -1.81 7.03 -20.64
CA ALA A 59 -0.49 6.72 -20.08
C ALA A 59 -0.30 5.24 -19.69
N GLY A 60 -1.31 4.39 -19.90
CA GLY A 60 -1.23 2.94 -19.71
C GLY A 60 -1.76 2.44 -18.36
N TRP A 61 -2.45 3.27 -17.59
CA TRP A 61 -3.28 2.78 -16.49
C TRP A 61 -4.43 1.94 -17.04
N GLU A 62 -4.85 0.94 -16.27
CA GLU A 62 -5.99 0.10 -16.63
C GLU A 62 -6.92 -0.09 -15.43
N VAL A 63 -8.18 -0.41 -15.72
CA VAL A 63 -9.14 -0.85 -14.71
C VAL A 63 -9.33 -2.35 -14.86
N ALA A 64 -8.80 -3.12 -13.91
CA ALA A 64 -8.90 -4.58 -13.89
C ALA A 64 -9.82 -5.01 -12.73
N ASP A 65 -10.94 -5.66 -13.05
CA ASP A 65 -11.97 -6.09 -12.09
C ASP A 65 -12.41 -4.95 -11.13
N GLY A 66 -12.47 -3.74 -11.68
CA GLY A 66 -12.90 -2.55 -10.97
C GLY A 66 -11.87 -1.97 -10.01
N PHE A 67 -10.58 -2.28 -10.17
CA PHE A 67 -9.46 -1.64 -9.48
C PHE A 67 -8.49 -1.04 -10.49
N ALA A 68 -7.95 0.13 -10.14
CA ALA A 68 -6.93 0.78 -10.95
C ALA A 68 -5.59 0.07 -10.80
N VAL A 69 -4.93 -0.18 -11.93
CA VAL A 69 -3.64 -0.83 -12.02
C VAL A 69 -2.73 0.06 -12.86
N SER A 70 -1.58 0.41 -12.30
CA SER A 70 -0.64 1.30 -12.98
C SER A 70 0.21 0.59 -14.05
N PRO A 71 0.77 1.35 -15.01
CA PRO A 71 2.00 0.93 -15.69
C PRO A 71 3.17 0.85 -14.69
N LYS A 72 4.38 0.51 -15.14
CA LYS A 72 5.54 0.62 -14.26
C LYS A 72 5.75 2.08 -13.87
N ILE A 73 5.71 2.37 -12.58
CA ILE A 73 5.83 3.73 -12.07
C ILE A 73 7.26 4.22 -12.31
N THR A 74 7.40 5.42 -12.88
CA THR A 74 8.69 6.06 -13.12
C THR A 74 8.93 7.29 -12.25
N ALA A 75 7.86 7.85 -11.68
CA ALA A 75 7.91 8.93 -10.70
C ALA A 75 6.77 8.79 -9.68
N VAL A 76 7.03 9.13 -8.40
CA VAL A 76 6.01 9.07 -7.35
C VAL A 76 4.81 9.98 -7.67
N SER A 77 5.03 11.08 -8.38
CA SER A 77 3.98 12.02 -8.83
C SER A 77 2.97 11.42 -9.82
N GLU A 78 3.21 10.22 -10.36
CA GLU A 78 2.26 9.50 -11.21
C GLU A 78 1.18 8.78 -10.39
N LEU A 79 1.37 8.62 -9.08
CA LEU A 79 0.43 7.98 -8.19
C LEU A 79 -0.54 9.02 -7.62
N PRO A 80 -1.81 8.66 -7.40
CA PRO A 80 -2.75 9.57 -6.76
C PRO A 80 -2.29 9.87 -5.33
N MET A 81 -2.60 11.08 -4.86
CA MET A 81 -2.20 11.58 -3.54
C MET A 81 -3.38 11.82 -2.59
N PRO A 82 -4.27 10.85 -2.35
CA PRO A 82 -5.32 10.98 -1.35
C PRO A 82 -4.79 10.62 0.07
N GLY A 83 -5.65 10.74 1.07
CA GLY A 83 -5.53 10.01 2.34
C GLY A 83 -6.30 8.68 2.27
N PHE A 84 -6.27 7.87 3.33
CA PHE A 84 -7.02 6.59 3.42
C PHE A 84 -6.79 5.61 2.24
N ASP A 85 -5.53 5.22 2.07
CA ASP A 85 -5.04 4.39 0.97
C ASP A 85 -4.74 2.95 1.34
N GLU A 86 -4.92 2.05 0.36
CA GLU A 86 -4.42 0.67 0.42
C GLU A 86 -3.92 0.23 -0.96
N TRP A 87 -2.61 0.07 -1.07
CA TRP A 87 -1.93 -0.20 -2.33
C TRP A 87 -1.16 -1.52 -2.27
N TYR A 88 -1.28 -2.29 -3.34
CA TYR A 88 -0.57 -3.56 -3.54
C TYR A 88 0.49 -3.36 -4.63
N VAL A 89 1.76 -3.59 -4.30
CA VAL A 89 2.88 -3.31 -5.20
C VAL A 89 3.54 -4.59 -5.71
N TYR A 90 3.78 -4.64 -7.01
CA TYR A 90 4.25 -5.82 -7.73
C TYR A 90 5.44 -5.50 -8.62
N GLU A 91 6.46 -6.38 -8.62
CA GLU A 91 7.60 -6.23 -9.53
C GLU A 91 7.20 -6.45 -10.99
N GLU A 92 6.37 -7.46 -11.23
CA GLU A 92 5.98 -7.89 -12.58
C GLU A 92 4.51 -8.31 -12.63
N ARG A 93 3.97 -8.36 -13.86
CA ARG A 93 2.64 -8.90 -14.18
C ARG A 93 2.68 -10.42 -14.37
N PRO A 94 1.55 -11.17 -14.30
CA PRO A 94 0.19 -10.70 -14.02
C PRO A 94 -0.07 -10.55 -12.52
N MET A 95 -0.88 -9.55 -12.19
CA MET A 95 -1.40 -9.35 -10.84
C MET A 95 -2.76 -10.03 -10.70
N PRO A 96 -3.09 -10.56 -9.51
CA PRO A 96 -4.44 -11.03 -9.23
C PRO A 96 -5.45 -9.89 -9.35
N ARG A 97 -6.74 -10.22 -9.52
CA ARG A 97 -7.79 -9.24 -9.81
C ARG A 97 -9.02 -9.38 -8.90
N PHE A 98 -8.80 -9.62 -7.61
CA PHE A 98 -9.88 -9.90 -6.64
C PHE A 98 -9.80 -9.06 -5.36
N TYR A 99 -9.13 -7.91 -5.42
CA TYR A 99 -8.87 -7.11 -4.21
C TYR A 99 -10.15 -6.64 -3.52
N ARG A 100 -10.02 -6.43 -2.22
CA ARG A 100 -10.96 -5.75 -1.36
C ARG A 100 -10.17 -4.77 -0.51
N SER A 101 -10.73 -3.58 -0.30
CA SER A 101 -10.18 -2.63 0.65
C SER A 101 -10.51 -3.04 2.08
N SER A 102 -9.48 -3.03 2.92
CA SER A 102 -9.49 -3.16 4.38
C SER A 102 -9.21 -1.80 5.05
N VAL A 103 -8.36 -0.96 4.46
CA VAL A 103 -8.01 0.40 4.95
C VAL A 103 -9.03 1.44 4.48
N ASN A 104 -10.32 1.17 4.64
CA ASN A 104 -11.41 2.14 4.42
C ASN A 104 -12.28 2.36 5.67
N ARG A 105 -11.84 1.83 6.81
CA ARG A 105 -12.53 1.96 8.09
C ARG A 105 -11.56 2.53 9.12
N PHE A 106 -12.05 3.49 9.91
CA PHE A 106 -11.37 3.91 11.13
C PHE A 106 -10.99 2.69 11.98
N GLY A 107 -9.74 2.67 12.45
CA GLY A 107 -9.25 1.65 13.38
C GLY A 107 -8.60 0.42 12.74
N PHE A 108 -8.45 0.36 11.42
CA PHE A 108 -7.71 -0.76 10.80
C PHE A 108 -6.23 -0.75 11.21
N ALA A 109 -5.73 -1.94 11.54
CA ALA A 109 -4.31 -2.21 11.73
C ALA A 109 -3.98 -3.62 11.21
N PRO A 110 -2.86 -3.82 10.49
CA PRO A 110 -2.48 -5.13 9.97
C PRO A 110 -1.94 -6.08 11.06
N LEU A 111 -1.58 -5.57 12.23
CA LEU A 111 -1.03 -6.35 13.34
C LEU A 111 -1.97 -6.31 14.56
N PRO A 112 -1.82 -7.24 15.53
CA PRO A 112 -2.63 -7.29 16.74
C PRO A 112 -2.78 -5.93 17.44
N PRO A 113 -3.92 -5.65 18.10
CA PRO A 113 -4.93 -6.61 18.55
C PRO A 113 -5.99 -7.02 17.51
N ASP A 114 -6.07 -6.37 16.35
CA ASP A 114 -6.92 -6.82 15.25
C ASP A 114 -6.34 -8.11 14.63
N LYS A 115 -7.21 -9.04 14.24
CA LYS A 115 -6.78 -10.26 13.55
C LYS A 115 -6.45 -10.00 12.08
N ALA A 116 -7.06 -8.97 11.48
CA ALA A 116 -6.91 -8.61 10.06
C ALA A 116 -6.98 -9.85 9.13
N THR A 117 -7.84 -10.82 9.46
CA THR A 117 -7.81 -12.18 8.85
C THR A 117 -8.04 -12.12 7.35
N ASP A 118 -9.07 -11.40 6.91
CA ASP A 118 -9.45 -11.31 5.50
C ASP A 118 -8.39 -10.55 4.69
N PHE A 119 -7.83 -9.49 5.27
CA PHE A 119 -6.70 -8.76 4.70
C PHE A 119 -5.50 -9.69 4.48
N TRP A 120 -5.10 -10.45 5.51
CA TRP A 120 -3.96 -11.35 5.38
C TRP A 120 -4.21 -12.53 4.44
N ALA A 121 -5.43 -13.07 4.38
CA ALA A 121 -5.79 -14.10 3.41
C ALA A 121 -5.69 -13.57 1.97
N GLN A 122 -6.12 -12.33 1.74
CA GLN A 122 -5.92 -11.63 0.47
C GLN A 122 -4.43 -11.44 0.16
N VAL A 123 -3.63 -10.93 1.11
CA VAL A 123 -2.18 -10.70 0.92
C VAL A 123 -1.42 -12.01 0.67
N GLU A 124 -1.82 -13.11 1.31
CA GLU A 124 -1.24 -14.44 1.08
C GLU A 124 -1.48 -14.93 -0.35
N THR A 125 -2.73 -14.81 -0.80
CA THR A 125 -3.15 -15.26 -2.13
C THR A 125 -2.59 -14.35 -3.22
N ALA A 126 -2.63 -13.03 -2.98
CA ALA A 126 -2.24 -12.02 -3.95
C ALA A 126 -0.73 -11.87 -4.09
N LEU A 127 0.03 -12.25 -3.05
CA LEU A 127 1.49 -12.27 -2.98
C LEU A 127 2.23 -11.03 -3.54
N PRO A 128 1.80 -9.79 -3.23
CA PRO A 128 2.55 -8.59 -3.62
C PRO A 128 3.97 -8.57 -3.04
N LEU A 129 4.84 -7.71 -3.56
CA LEU A 129 6.13 -7.45 -2.92
C LEU A 129 5.95 -6.55 -1.67
N HIS A 130 5.12 -5.51 -1.81
CA HIS A 130 4.76 -4.59 -0.75
C HIS A 130 3.24 -4.44 -0.66
N VAL A 131 2.73 -4.28 0.55
CA VAL A 131 1.41 -3.71 0.81
C VAL A 131 1.64 -2.44 1.60
N LEU A 132 1.11 -1.34 1.08
CA LEU A 132 1.17 -0.02 1.70
C LEU A 132 -0.23 0.32 2.14
N GLY A 133 -0.38 0.80 3.37
CA GLY A 133 -1.66 1.29 3.83
C GLY A 133 -1.49 2.53 4.69
N ALA A 134 -2.37 3.48 4.51
CA ALA A 134 -2.43 4.68 5.33
C ALA A 134 -3.89 4.96 5.67
N GLY A 135 -4.20 5.10 6.95
CA GLY A 135 -5.52 5.47 7.44
C GLY A 135 -5.45 5.85 8.91
N THR A 136 -6.57 6.21 9.51
CA THR A 136 -6.57 6.53 10.95
C THR A 136 -6.83 5.28 11.78
N PRO A 137 -5.97 4.91 12.76
CA PRO A 137 -4.80 5.67 13.27
C PRO A 137 -3.45 5.16 12.75
N THR A 138 -3.40 4.32 11.71
CA THR A 138 -2.16 3.63 11.32
C THR A 138 -1.73 3.86 9.87
N MET A 139 -0.43 4.06 9.69
CA MET A 139 0.25 3.82 8.42
C MET A 139 1.11 2.57 8.57
N PHE A 140 1.24 1.78 7.51
CA PHE A 140 2.08 0.60 7.54
C PHE A 140 2.72 0.28 6.19
N VAL A 141 3.84 -0.43 6.27
CA VAL A 141 4.46 -1.15 5.17
C VAL A 141 4.54 -2.62 5.57
N ALA A 142 3.90 -3.50 4.80
CA ALA A 142 4.15 -4.93 4.85
C ALA A 142 4.98 -5.32 3.63
N THR A 143 6.15 -5.93 3.82
CA THR A 143 7.04 -6.24 2.70
C THR A 143 7.73 -7.60 2.83
N ARG A 144 7.97 -8.24 1.68
CA ARG A 144 8.84 -9.42 1.55
C ARG A 144 10.29 -9.04 1.22
N ASP A 145 10.57 -7.79 0.92
CA ASP A 145 11.92 -7.28 0.67
C ASP A 145 12.59 -6.84 1.97
N ARG A 146 13.73 -7.46 2.26
CA ARG A 146 14.49 -7.19 3.48
C ARG A 146 15.09 -5.78 3.49
N ILE A 147 15.53 -5.27 2.34
CA ILE A 147 16.16 -3.95 2.25
C ILE A 147 15.13 -2.87 2.54
N SER A 148 13.96 -2.95 1.93
CA SER A 148 12.83 -2.06 2.20
C SER A 148 12.40 -2.12 3.67
N PHE A 149 12.33 -3.32 4.27
CA PHE A 149 12.00 -3.45 5.68
C PHE A 149 13.02 -2.74 6.59
N ASP A 150 14.31 -3.00 6.39
CA ASP A 150 15.38 -2.43 7.22
C ASP A 150 15.46 -0.89 7.07
N ARG A 151 15.07 -0.34 5.92
CA ARG A 151 14.97 1.10 5.70
C ARG A 151 13.71 1.69 6.34
N ALA A 152 12.56 1.03 6.18
CA ALA A 152 11.32 1.39 6.85
C ALA A 152 11.48 1.45 8.38
N LEU A 153 12.21 0.50 8.96
CA LEU A 153 12.49 0.47 10.40
C LEU A 153 13.31 1.67 10.89
N LYS A 154 14.15 2.24 10.02
CA LYS A 154 15.01 3.40 10.33
C LYS A 154 14.32 4.73 10.08
N LEU A 155 13.17 4.73 9.42
CA LEU A 155 12.36 5.94 9.28
C LEU A 155 11.79 6.29 10.65
N GLY A 156 12.19 7.47 11.15
CA GLY A 156 11.63 8.07 12.36
C GLY A 156 10.19 8.56 12.13
N ASP A 157 9.86 9.70 12.72
CA ASP A 157 8.54 10.33 12.55
C ASP A 157 8.41 10.99 11.17
N PHE A 158 7.17 11.05 10.68
CA PHE A 158 6.82 11.74 9.44
C PHE A 158 6.35 13.14 9.76
#